data_AF-A0A2T7Q1Z5-F1
#
_entry.id   AF-A0A2T7Q1Z5-F1
#
_cell.length_a   1.000
_cell.length_b   1.000
_cell.length_c   1.000
_cell.angle_alpha   90.00
_cell.angle_beta   90.00
_cell.angle_gamma   90.00
#
_symmetry.space_group_name_H-M   'P 1'
#
loop_
_entity.id
_entity.type
_entity.pdbx_description
1 polymer ?
#
loop_
_entity_poly.entity_id
_entity_poly.type
_entity_poly.pdbx_seq_one_letter_code
_entity_poly.pdbx_strand_id
1 'polypeptide(L)'
;MTQSNKTYKIERTCTVCHHVEKLFVTKREAAFELFDIDKTLGQKCSNCSSTTFTTAYERPNLDLDLLKEWAINSDLYLMPQDEELLLADEQYLDMILQVLDNITIPDHKRDLLMDALCVIVYDNTNEDNSQRDDQLKKRVIGELNKRQDKLRLADDWIMDYIKDVVYPQLDFDRQNAV
;
A
#
# COMPACT_ATOMS: atom_id res chain seq x y z
N MET A 1 -24.95 -7.43 9.33
CA MET A 1 -24.99 -8.51 8.31
C MET A 1 -23.66 -9.22 8.39
N THR A 2 -23.65 -10.49 8.82
CA THR A 2 -22.44 -11.31 8.98
C THR A 2 -21.79 -11.53 7.63
N GLN A 3 -20.67 -10.84 7.37
CA GLN A 3 -19.82 -11.15 6.22
C GLN A 3 -19.47 -12.63 6.29
N SER A 4 -19.73 -13.35 5.20
CA SER A 4 -19.14 -14.67 4.95
C SER A 4 -17.65 -14.59 5.28
N ASN A 5 -17.14 -15.52 6.09
CA ASN A 5 -15.71 -15.63 6.42
C ASN A 5 -14.94 -15.99 5.14
N LYS A 6 -14.74 -15.00 4.26
CA LYS A 6 -13.93 -15.14 3.07
C LYS A 6 -12.49 -15.38 3.55
N THR A 7 -11.99 -16.57 3.27
CA THR A 7 -10.60 -16.92 3.49
C THR A 7 -9.77 -16.56 2.26
N TYR A 8 -8.53 -16.21 2.49
CA TYR A 8 -7.54 -15.85 1.48
C TYR A 8 -6.47 -16.92 1.42
N LYS A 9 -5.99 -17.19 0.22
CA LYS A 9 -5.12 -18.34 -0.05
C LYS A 9 -3.67 -17.91 -0.21
N ILE A 10 -2.78 -18.52 0.56
CA ILE A 10 -1.33 -18.45 0.38
C ILE A 10 -0.88 -19.80 -0.17
N GLU A 11 -0.19 -19.81 -1.31
CA GLU A 11 0.30 -21.03 -1.94
C GLU A 11 1.82 -21.00 -2.01
N ARG A 12 2.46 -22.12 -1.68
CA ARG A 12 3.87 -22.32 -1.99
C ARG A 12 4.04 -23.55 -2.88
N THR A 13 4.90 -23.40 -3.88
CA THR A 13 5.19 -24.44 -4.87
C THR A 13 6.63 -24.87 -4.70
N CYS A 14 6.86 -26.16 -4.47
CA CYS A 14 8.20 -26.73 -4.40
C CYS A 14 8.88 -26.58 -5.77
N THR A 15 10.07 -25.97 -5.80
CA THR A 15 10.78 -25.74 -7.07
C THR A 15 11.39 -26.99 -7.68
N VAL A 16 11.46 -28.10 -6.92
CA VAL A 16 12.05 -29.37 -7.36
C VAL A 16 11.00 -30.34 -7.90
N CYS A 17 9.91 -30.58 -7.16
CA CYS A 17 8.89 -31.56 -7.54
C CYS A 17 7.54 -30.94 -7.94
N HIS A 18 7.45 -29.60 -7.95
CA HIS A 18 6.26 -28.82 -8.31
C HIS A 18 5.00 -29.13 -7.47
N HIS A 19 5.16 -29.81 -6.32
CA HIS A 19 4.07 -30.00 -5.37
C HIS A 19 3.64 -28.66 -4.77
N VAL A 20 2.33 -28.43 -4.70
CA VAL A 20 1.73 -27.19 -4.21
C VAL A 20 1.10 -27.42 -2.85
N GLU A 21 1.51 -26.61 -1.88
CA GLU A 21 0.96 -26.59 -0.53
C GLU A 21 0.21 -25.28 -0.32
N LYS A 22 -0.88 -25.32 0.44
CA LYS A 22 -1.82 -24.20 0.56
C LYS A 22 -2.13 -23.92 2.03
N LEU A 23 -2.20 -22.65 2.36
CA LEU A 23 -2.64 -22.12 3.63
C LEU A 23 -3.83 -21.17 3.38
N PHE A 24 -4.88 -21.30 4.19
CA PHE A 24 -6.01 -20.38 4.18
C PHE A 24 -5.98 -19.51 5.42
N VAL A 25 -6.03 -18.21 5.23
CA VAL A 25 -5.97 -17.20 6.30
C VAL A 25 -7.18 -16.27 6.23
N THR A 26 -7.42 -15.52 7.30
CA THR A 26 -8.45 -14.48 7.33
C THR A 26 -8.06 -13.27 6.47
N LYS A 27 -9.03 -12.40 6.17
CA LYS A 27 -8.78 -11.13 5.46
C LYS A 27 -7.68 -10.31 6.15
N ARG A 28 -7.77 -10.17 7.47
CA ARG A 28 -6.82 -9.39 8.27
C ARG A 28 -5.41 -9.99 8.24
N GLU A 29 -5.30 -11.32 8.37
CA GLU A 29 -4.00 -12.00 8.30
C GLU A 29 -3.38 -11.88 6.91
N ALA A 30 -4.17 -11.99 5.83
CA ALA A 30 -3.65 -11.79 4.48
C ALA A 30 -3.26 -10.33 4.20
N ALA A 31 -4.03 -9.36 4.71
CA ALA A 31 -3.74 -7.94 4.51
C ALA A 31 -2.44 -7.51 5.19
N PHE A 32 -2.13 -8.10 6.35
CA PHE A 32 -0.99 -7.68 7.17
C PHE A 32 0.14 -8.72 7.26
N GLU A 33 0.10 -9.75 6.40
CA GLU A 33 1.03 -10.88 6.38
C GLU A 33 1.25 -11.54 7.77
N LEU A 34 0.17 -11.66 8.57
CA LEU A 34 0.22 -12.16 9.96
C LEU A 34 0.15 -13.69 10.04
N PHE A 35 1.01 -14.37 9.31
CA PHE A 35 1.11 -15.82 9.32
C PHE A 35 2.55 -16.27 9.16
N ASP A 36 2.85 -17.44 9.73
CA ASP A 36 4.13 -18.12 9.55
C ASP A 36 3.90 -19.37 8.69
N ILE A 37 4.29 -19.27 7.42
CA ILE A 37 4.08 -20.34 6.44
C ILE A 37 4.89 -21.59 6.81
N ASP A 38 6.08 -21.43 7.38
CA ASP A 38 6.96 -22.55 7.74
C ASP A 38 6.51 -23.23 9.02
N LYS A 39 5.99 -22.47 9.99
CA LYS A 39 5.35 -23.04 11.19
C LYS A 39 4.07 -23.79 10.84
N THR A 40 3.33 -23.34 9.83
CA THR A 40 2.02 -23.92 9.49
C THR A 40 2.12 -25.09 8.53
N LEU A 41 2.96 -24.99 7.49
CA LEU A 41 3.12 -26.01 6.45
C LEU A 41 4.41 -26.84 6.62
N GLY A 42 5.27 -26.50 7.58
CA GLY A 42 6.59 -27.12 7.79
C GLY A 42 7.67 -26.50 6.90
N GLN A 43 8.95 -26.66 7.24
CA GLN A 43 10.06 -26.08 6.45
C GLN A 43 10.44 -26.90 5.19
N LYS A 44 9.89 -28.12 5.04
CA LYS A 44 10.25 -29.06 3.99
C LYS A 44 9.01 -29.47 3.20
N CYS A 45 9.20 -29.67 1.91
CA CYS A 45 8.15 -30.13 1.01
C CYS A 45 7.67 -31.51 1.45
N SER A 46 6.37 -31.66 1.69
CA SER A 46 5.75 -32.92 2.10
C SER A 46 5.96 -34.08 1.12
N ASN A 47 6.24 -33.79 -0.16
CA ASN A 47 6.43 -34.80 -1.20
C ASN A 47 7.89 -35.20 -1.45
N CYS A 48 8.85 -34.27 -1.35
CA CYS A 48 10.26 -34.54 -1.70
C CYS A 48 11.30 -34.08 -0.66
N SER A 49 10.86 -33.53 0.47
CA SER A 49 11.71 -32.99 1.54
C SER A 49 12.62 -31.81 1.17
N SER A 50 12.54 -31.26 -0.04
CA SER A 50 13.23 -30.02 -0.43
C SER A 50 12.77 -28.83 0.44
N THR A 51 13.65 -27.86 0.65
CA THR A 51 13.38 -26.62 1.39
C THR A 51 13.21 -25.41 0.46
N THR A 52 13.19 -25.61 -0.86
CA THR A 52 13.14 -24.54 -1.85
C THR A 52 11.74 -24.36 -2.42
N PHE A 53 11.19 -23.16 -2.25
CA PHE A 53 9.82 -22.84 -2.64
C PHE A 53 9.73 -21.49 -3.36
N THR A 54 8.72 -21.35 -4.21
CA THR A 54 8.17 -20.07 -4.65
C THR A 54 6.83 -19.86 -3.97
N THR A 55 6.55 -18.66 -3.47
CA THR A 55 5.31 -18.35 -2.75
C THR A 55 4.46 -17.36 -3.53
N ALA A 56 3.15 -17.59 -3.56
CA ALA A 56 2.14 -16.71 -4.13
C ALA A 56 1.11 -16.35 -3.06
N TYR A 57 0.70 -15.08 -3.03
CA TYR A 57 -0.16 -14.51 -2.01
C TYR A 57 -1.45 -13.99 -2.65
N GLU A 58 -2.61 -14.51 -2.22
CA GLU A 58 -3.89 -13.87 -2.54
C GLU A 58 -4.11 -12.69 -1.58
N ARG A 59 -4.05 -11.47 -2.12
CA ARG A 59 -4.20 -10.26 -1.32
C ARG A 59 -5.64 -9.74 -1.32
N PRO A 60 -6.17 -9.35 -0.14
CA PRO A 60 -7.47 -8.69 -0.06
C PRO A 60 -7.38 -7.25 -0.55
N ASN A 61 -8.47 -6.77 -1.15
CA ASN A 61 -8.68 -5.33 -1.25
C ASN A 61 -8.85 -4.76 0.16
N LEU A 62 -8.21 -3.62 0.40
CA LEU A 62 -8.36 -2.89 1.65
C LEU A 62 -9.75 -2.28 1.71
N ASP A 63 -10.38 -2.40 2.87
CA ASP A 63 -11.51 -1.56 3.23
C ASP A 63 -11.03 -0.53 4.24
N LEU A 64 -11.91 0.44 4.53
CA LEU A 64 -11.59 1.53 5.43
C LEU A 64 -11.21 1.01 6.83
N ASP A 65 -11.87 -0.05 7.31
CA ASP A 65 -11.62 -0.58 8.65
C ASP A 65 -10.20 -1.18 8.75
N LEU A 66 -9.75 -1.92 7.73
CA LEU A 66 -8.37 -2.40 7.66
C LEU A 66 -7.36 -1.25 7.52
N LEU A 67 -7.63 -0.27 6.67
CA LEU A 67 -6.71 0.86 6.49
C LEU A 67 -6.58 1.66 7.80
N LYS A 68 -7.69 1.85 8.53
CA LYS A 68 -7.67 2.49 9.86
C LYS A 68 -6.87 1.69 10.86
N GLU A 69 -7.04 0.38 10.89
CA GLU A 69 -6.29 -0.49 11.80
C GLU A 69 -4.78 -0.40 11.54
N TRP A 70 -4.37 -0.48 10.27
CA TRP A 70 -2.99 -0.28 9.86
C TRP A 70 -2.47 1.10 10.24
N ALA A 71 -3.26 2.16 10.00
CA ALA A 71 -2.82 3.53 10.16
C ALA A 71 -2.54 3.92 11.62
N ILE A 72 -3.18 3.27 12.59
CA ILE A 72 -2.96 3.55 14.02
C ILE A 72 -1.93 2.63 14.69
N ASN A 73 -1.52 1.55 14.01
CA ASN A 73 -0.64 0.53 14.59
C ASN A 73 0.69 0.45 13.83
N SER A 74 1.78 0.87 14.48
CA SER A 74 3.13 0.85 13.92
C SER A 74 3.66 -0.55 13.60
N ASP A 75 3.07 -1.59 14.18
CA ASP A 75 3.54 -2.96 14.03
C ASP A 75 2.87 -3.68 12.85
N LEU A 76 1.88 -3.05 12.22
CA LEU A 76 1.19 -3.59 11.05
C LEU A 76 1.79 -3.03 9.76
N TYR A 77 1.97 -3.91 8.79
CA TYR A 77 2.53 -3.62 7.48
C TYR A 77 1.62 -4.24 6.42
N LEU A 78 1.41 -3.57 5.28
CA LEU A 78 0.55 -4.09 4.20
C LEU A 78 1.35 -4.89 3.16
N MET A 79 2.52 -4.37 2.81
CA MET A 79 3.49 -4.94 1.90
C MET A 79 4.85 -4.36 2.30
N PRO A 80 5.60 -4.99 3.22
CA PRO A 80 6.75 -4.35 3.87
C PRO A 80 7.83 -3.74 2.96
N GLN A 81 7.84 -4.09 1.66
CA GLN A 81 8.81 -3.57 0.69
C GLN A 81 8.28 -2.41 -0.17
N ASP A 82 6.97 -2.27 -0.37
CA ASP A 82 6.38 -1.41 -1.39
C ASP A 82 4.98 -0.88 -0.97
N GLU A 83 4.79 -0.53 0.31
CA GLU A 83 3.47 -0.16 0.85
C GLU A 83 2.83 1.03 0.14
N GLU A 84 3.63 2.04 -0.16
CA GLU A 84 3.25 3.23 -0.90
C GLU A 84 2.72 2.87 -2.30
N LEU A 85 3.34 1.90 -2.99
CA LEU A 85 2.89 1.46 -4.31
C LEU A 85 1.57 0.69 -4.23
N LEU A 86 1.35 -0.09 -3.16
CA LEU A 86 0.03 -0.72 -2.94
C LEU A 86 -1.06 0.32 -2.72
N LEU A 87 -0.74 1.38 -1.98
CA LEU A 87 -1.68 2.43 -1.60
C LEU A 87 -1.91 3.45 -2.73
N ALA A 88 -0.98 3.57 -3.68
CA ALA A 88 -1.02 4.47 -4.83
C ALA A 88 -2.00 4.02 -5.94
N ASP A 89 -3.21 3.62 -5.56
CA ASP A 89 -4.29 3.24 -6.45
C ASP A 89 -5.51 4.14 -6.20
N GLU A 90 -6.20 4.56 -7.27
CA GLU A 90 -7.41 5.39 -7.19
C GLU A 90 -8.45 4.80 -6.23
N GLN A 91 -8.60 3.48 -6.21
CA GLN A 91 -9.62 2.83 -5.37
C GLN A 91 -9.42 3.09 -3.87
N TYR A 92 -8.20 3.47 -3.46
CA TYR A 92 -7.86 3.76 -2.06
C TYR A 92 -7.86 5.25 -1.74
N LEU A 93 -7.92 6.14 -2.74
CA LEU A 93 -7.78 7.59 -2.58
C LEU A 93 -8.71 8.15 -1.50
N ASP A 94 -10.02 7.88 -1.57
CA ASP A 94 -10.97 8.45 -0.59
C ASP A 94 -10.73 7.94 0.84
N MET A 95 -10.29 6.70 0.99
CA MET A 95 -9.96 6.14 2.30
C MET A 95 -8.67 6.74 2.86
N ILE A 96 -7.65 6.94 2.01
CA ILE A 96 -6.40 7.63 2.37
C ILE A 96 -6.71 9.04 2.88
N LEU A 97 -7.49 9.81 2.13
CA LEU A 97 -7.88 11.18 2.52
C LEU A 97 -8.65 11.18 3.84
N GLN A 98 -9.57 10.22 4.01
CA GLN A 98 -10.33 10.10 5.25
C GLN A 98 -9.43 9.79 6.45
N VAL A 99 -8.45 8.90 6.31
CA VAL A 99 -7.50 8.58 7.37
C VAL A 99 -6.63 9.79 7.70
N LEU A 100 -6.05 10.44 6.68
CA LEU A 100 -5.19 11.62 6.87
C LEU A 100 -5.89 12.74 7.64
N ASP A 101 -7.19 12.96 7.41
CA ASP A 101 -7.90 14.11 7.99
C ASP A 101 -8.58 13.83 9.33
N ASN A 102 -8.99 12.59 9.57
CA ASN A 102 -9.87 12.30 10.69
C ASN A 102 -9.23 11.43 11.77
N ILE A 103 -7.97 10.99 11.57
CA ILE A 103 -7.31 10.02 12.44
C ILE A 103 -5.94 10.54 12.82
N THR A 104 -5.64 10.46 14.12
CA THR A 104 -4.28 10.68 14.60
C THR A 104 -3.46 9.42 14.33
N ILE A 105 -2.47 9.55 13.45
CA ILE A 105 -1.63 8.45 12.97
C ILE A 105 -0.16 8.75 13.27
N PRO A 106 0.70 7.74 13.44
CA PRO A 106 2.14 7.94 13.56
C PRO A 106 2.76 8.60 12.32
N ASP A 107 3.87 9.31 12.50
CA ASP A 107 4.56 10.04 11.44
C ASP A 107 4.84 9.16 10.21
N HIS A 108 5.47 8.00 10.39
CA HIS A 108 5.77 7.10 9.27
C HIS A 108 4.52 6.65 8.48
N LYS A 109 3.35 6.51 9.13
CA LYS A 109 2.09 6.17 8.44
C LYS A 109 1.56 7.35 7.65
N ARG A 110 1.63 8.57 8.20
CA ARG A 110 1.32 9.79 7.46
C ARG A 110 2.22 9.91 6.24
N ASP A 111 3.52 9.68 6.41
CA ASP A 111 4.51 9.88 5.36
C ASP A 111 4.28 8.89 4.20
N LEU A 112 4.02 7.61 4.51
CA LEU A 112 3.60 6.61 3.51
C LEU A 112 2.31 7.01 2.76
N LEU A 113 1.31 7.54 3.46
CA LEU A 113 0.07 7.99 2.83
C LEU A 113 0.29 9.21 1.93
N MET A 114 1.15 10.15 2.33
CA MET A 114 1.50 11.31 1.51
C MET A 114 2.31 10.90 0.28
N ASP A 115 3.26 9.97 0.45
CA ASP A 115 4.06 9.42 -0.64
C ASP A 115 3.19 8.69 -1.67
N ALA A 116 2.24 7.86 -1.22
CA ALA A 116 1.27 7.21 -2.11
C ALA A 116 0.48 8.22 -2.96
N LEU A 117 0.07 9.36 -2.38
CA LEU A 117 -0.60 10.43 -3.15
C LEU A 117 0.35 11.07 -4.18
N CYS A 118 1.63 11.26 -3.83
CA CYS A 118 2.65 11.75 -4.75
C CYS A 118 2.93 10.75 -5.89
N VAL A 119 3.00 9.44 -5.60
CA VAL A 119 3.14 8.38 -6.61
C VAL A 119 1.96 8.41 -7.59
N ILE A 120 0.72 8.57 -7.13
CA ILE A 120 -0.43 8.72 -8.03
C ILE A 120 -0.24 9.90 -8.98
N VAL A 121 0.23 11.06 -8.50
CA VAL A 121 0.48 12.21 -9.40
C VAL A 121 1.61 11.92 -10.38
N TYR A 122 2.69 11.29 -9.91
CA TYR A 122 3.85 10.93 -10.71
C TYR A 122 3.49 10.00 -11.87
N ASP A 123 2.80 8.90 -11.57
CA ASP A 123 2.40 7.89 -12.55
C ASP A 123 1.44 8.46 -13.60
N ASN A 124 0.60 9.41 -13.20
CA ASN A 124 -0.34 10.09 -14.09
C ASN A 124 0.25 11.34 -14.78
N THR A 125 1.53 11.64 -14.52
CA THR A 125 2.32 12.65 -15.24
C THR A 125 3.25 12.00 -16.27
N ASN A 126 3.77 10.82 -15.96
CA ASN A 126 4.69 10.09 -16.83
C ASN A 126 4.05 9.81 -18.21
N GLU A 127 4.69 10.30 -19.28
CA GLU A 127 4.19 10.15 -20.64
C GLU A 127 4.23 8.70 -21.14
N ASP A 128 5.13 7.89 -20.59
CA ASP A 128 5.27 6.47 -20.93
C ASP A 128 4.14 5.62 -20.30
N ASN A 129 3.38 6.16 -19.34
CA ASN A 129 2.26 5.47 -18.74
C ASN A 129 1.01 5.57 -19.64
N SER A 130 0.74 4.49 -20.38
CA SER A 130 -0.46 4.36 -21.22
C SER A 130 -1.79 4.42 -20.46
N GLN A 131 -1.78 4.19 -19.13
CA GLN A 131 -2.96 4.20 -18.26
C GLN A 131 -3.15 5.53 -17.50
N ARG A 132 -2.40 6.57 -17.86
CA ARG A 132 -2.53 7.88 -17.22
C ARG A 132 -3.96 8.42 -17.24
N ASP A 133 -4.37 8.98 -16.13
CA ASP A 133 -5.65 9.63 -15.89
C ASP A 133 -5.41 11.09 -15.43
N ASP A 134 -5.65 12.02 -16.35
CA ASP A 134 -5.51 13.45 -16.08
C ASP A 134 -6.54 13.99 -15.08
N GLN A 135 -7.71 13.36 -14.95
CA GLN A 135 -8.74 13.77 -13.99
C GLN A 135 -8.31 13.35 -12.58
N LEU A 136 -7.85 12.11 -12.42
CA LEU A 136 -7.30 11.61 -11.18
C LEU A 136 -6.11 12.45 -10.73
N LYS A 137 -5.15 12.72 -11.62
CA LYS A 137 -4.01 13.61 -11.33
C LYS A 137 -4.46 14.97 -10.79
N LYS A 138 -5.38 15.65 -11.49
CA LYS A 138 -5.89 16.96 -11.07
C LYS A 138 -6.59 16.91 -9.71
N ARG A 139 -7.36 15.85 -9.47
CA ARG A 139 -8.02 15.63 -8.17
C ARG A 139 -6.98 15.48 -7.06
N VAL A 140 -5.97 14.63 -7.24
CA VAL A 140 -4.94 14.38 -6.23
C VAL A 140 -4.07 15.62 -5.99
N ILE A 141 -3.70 16.37 -7.02
CA ILE A 141 -3.03 17.69 -6.86
C ILE A 141 -3.88 18.63 -6.00
N GLY A 142 -5.19 18.69 -6.25
CA GLY A 142 -6.12 19.48 -5.45
C GLY A 142 -6.16 19.06 -3.97
N GLU A 143 -6.04 17.76 -3.70
CA GLU A 143 -6.00 17.23 -2.33
C GLU A 143 -4.64 17.43 -1.64
N LEU A 144 -3.53 17.29 -2.36
CA LEU A 144 -2.18 17.61 -1.87
C LEU A 144 -2.07 19.09 -1.49
N ASN A 145 -2.61 20.00 -2.32
CA ASN A 145 -2.61 21.43 -2.04
C ASN A 145 -3.40 21.81 -0.77
N LYS A 146 -4.40 21.03 -0.37
CA LYS A 146 -5.12 21.23 0.90
C LYS A 146 -4.33 20.77 2.12
N ARG A 147 -3.28 19.97 1.93
CA ARG A 147 -2.51 19.27 2.98
C ARG A 147 -1.00 19.51 2.86
N GLN A 148 -0.62 20.71 2.40
CA GLN A 148 0.80 21.08 2.22
C GLN A 148 1.60 20.99 3.52
N ASP A 149 0.98 21.22 4.67
CA ASP A 149 1.58 21.02 6.00
C ASP A 149 2.00 19.56 6.22
N LYS A 150 1.12 18.60 5.92
CA LYS A 150 1.42 17.16 6.02
C LYS A 150 2.44 16.74 4.98
N LEU A 151 2.38 17.31 3.78
CA LEU A 151 3.34 17.04 2.71
C LEU A 151 4.76 17.49 3.10
N ARG A 152 4.91 18.68 3.70
CA ARG A 152 6.20 19.15 4.20
C ARG A 152 6.78 18.26 5.29
N LEU A 153 5.93 17.66 6.12
CA LEU A 153 6.38 16.72 7.16
C LEU A 153 6.86 15.39 6.57
N ALA A 154 6.37 15.02 5.38
CA ALA A 154 6.72 13.79 4.68
C ALA A 154 7.87 13.96 3.66
N ASP A 155 8.44 15.16 3.53
CA ASP A 155 9.34 15.52 2.43
C ASP A 155 10.58 14.61 2.30
N ASP A 156 11.16 14.23 3.44
CA ASP A 156 12.33 13.35 3.52
C ASP A 156 12.00 11.90 3.12
N TRP A 157 10.72 11.51 3.15
CA TRP A 157 10.26 10.18 2.77
C TRP A 157 10.04 10.06 1.27
N ILE A 158 9.62 11.15 0.62
CA ILE A 158 9.28 11.16 -0.79
C ILE A 158 10.56 11.20 -1.62
N MET A 159 10.69 10.24 -2.54
CA MET A 159 11.86 10.11 -3.40
C MET A 159 12.09 11.36 -4.26
N ASP A 160 13.35 11.79 -4.40
CA ASP A 160 13.71 13.02 -5.12
C ASP A 160 13.16 13.07 -6.55
N TYR A 161 13.22 11.96 -7.28
CA TYR A 161 12.68 11.90 -8.64
C TYR A 161 11.15 12.08 -8.71
N ILE A 162 10.43 11.72 -7.64
CA ILE A 162 8.99 11.97 -7.50
C ILE A 162 8.78 13.45 -7.23
N LYS A 163 9.55 14.04 -6.30
CA LYS A 163 9.46 15.46 -5.96
C LYS A 163 9.72 16.35 -7.18
N ASP A 164 10.75 16.04 -7.97
CA ASP A 164 11.11 16.78 -9.19
C ASP A 164 9.96 16.88 -10.20
N VAL A 165 9.07 15.89 -10.23
CA VAL A 165 7.90 15.87 -11.12
C VAL A 165 6.66 16.44 -10.46
N VAL A 166 6.41 16.08 -9.19
CA VAL A 166 5.15 16.37 -8.50
C VAL A 166 5.13 17.79 -7.95
N TYR A 167 6.21 18.23 -7.28
CA TYR A 167 6.21 19.50 -6.54
C TYR A 167 6.04 20.74 -7.43
N PRO A 168 6.61 20.81 -8.64
CA PRO A 168 6.36 21.93 -9.56
C PRO A 168 4.89 22.07 -9.99
N GLN A 169 4.06 21.05 -9.78
CA GLN A 169 2.63 21.06 -10.10
C GLN A 169 1.76 21.54 -8.92
N LEU A 170 2.36 21.79 -7.75
CA LEU A 170 1.67 22.19 -6.52
C LEU A 170 1.73 23.72 -6.32
N ASP A 171 0.78 24.26 -5.56
CA ASP A 171 0.63 25.69 -5.30
C ASP A 171 1.52 26.18 -4.12
N PHE A 172 2.75 25.67 -3.98
CA PHE A 172 3.62 26.00 -2.84
C PHE A 172 3.92 27.50 -2.70
N ASP A 173 3.96 28.24 -3.82
CA ASP A 173 4.34 29.65 -3.86
C ASP A 173 3.18 30.63 -3.60
N ARG A 174 1.92 30.16 -3.57
CA ARG A 174 0.76 31.06 -3.38
C ARG A 174 0.45 31.39 -1.93
N GLN A 175 1.01 30.65 -0.96
CA GLN A 175 0.71 30.84 0.46
C GLN A 175 1.63 31.87 1.16
N ASN A 176 2.73 32.30 0.53
CA ASN A 176 3.62 33.36 1.04
C ASN A 176 3.31 34.76 0.44
N ALA A 177 2.19 34.88 -0.29
CA ALA A 177 1.76 36.10 -0.94
C ALA A 177 0.49 36.68 -0.28
N VAL A 178 0.53 36.90 1.04
CA VAL A 178 -0.41 37.78 1.77
C VAL A 178 0.33 38.48 2.90
#